data_AF-A0A257M990-F1
#
_entry.id   AF-A0A257M990-F1
#
_cell.length_a   1.000
_cell.length_b   1.000
_cell.length_c   1.000
_cell.angle_alpha   90.00
_cell.angle_beta   90.00
_cell.angle_gamma   90.00
#
_symmetry.space_group_name_H-M   'P 1'
#
loop_
_entity.id
_entity.type
_entity.pdbx_description
1 polymer ?
#
loop_
_entity_poly.entity_id
_entity_poly.type
_entity_poly.pdbx_seq_one_letter_code
_entity_poly.pdbx_strand_id
1 'polypeptide(L)'
;ARQLLSGSNPGFEYTYGERLRAWAIPGTPALDQIQQAIARLRASSSTRRATAVTWIVPVDSNKEEVPCMIVDDFKLRDGRLNLSIFFRSHDFAGAYPANLYGLARLLQYVAGAVGAEPGSISTTSASAHIYEHDWDWVERMLLGKGAEQI
;
A
#
# COMPACT_ATOMS: atom_id res chain seq x y z
N ALA A 1 -4.78 -7.47 -7.18
CA ALA A 1 -3.59 -7.01 -7.94
C ALA A 1 -3.74 -5.60 -8.54
N ARG A 2 -4.79 -5.30 -9.31
CA ARG A 2 -5.01 -3.96 -9.89
C ARG A 2 -5.59 -2.92 -8.93
N GLN A 3 -5.97 -3.35 -7.72
CA GLN A 3 -6.69 -2.52 -6.77
C GLN A 3 -5.92 -1.25 -6.38
N LEU A 4 -4.60 -1.31 -6.16
CA LEU A 4 -3.80 -0.10 -5.87
C LEU A 4 -3.59 0.83 -7.08
N LEU A 5 -3.86 0.33 -8.29
CA LEU A 5 -3.65 1.06 -9.54
C LEU A 5 -4.94 1.69 -10.10
N SER A 6 -6.08 1.55 -9.39
CA SER A 6 -7.36 2.13 -9.78
C SER A 6 -7.90 3.01 -8.66
N GLY A 7 -8.44 4.17 -9.01
CA GLY A 7 -9.19 5.02 -8.07
C GLY A 7 -10.63 4.56 -7.82
N SER A 8 -11.09 3.49 -8.48
CA SER A 8 -12.48 3.02 -8.38
C SER A 8 -12.75 2.36 -7.03
N ASN A 9 -13.87 2.73 -6.41
CA ASN A 9 -14.43 2.04 -5.24
C ASN A 9 -15.83 1.48 -5.58
N PRO A 10 -16.00 0.15 -5.75
CA PRO A 10 -17.27 -0.46 -6.15
C PRO A 10 -18.29 -0.62 -5.00
N GLY A 11 -18.14 0.12 -3.89
CA GLY A 11 -19.09 0.09 -2.76
C GLY A 11 -18.49 -0.36 -1.43
N PHE A 12 -17.17 -0.34 -1.27
CA PHE A 12 -16.51 -0.56 0.02
C PHE A 12 -16.41 0.74 0.83
N GLU A 13 -16.22 0.63 2.14
CA GLU A 13 -15.97 1.79 3.03
C GLU A 13 -14.79 2.66 2.57
N TYR A 14 -13.74 1.99 2.09
CA TYR A 14 -12.66 2.57 1.33
C TYR A 14 -11.95 1.48 0.52
N THR A 15 -11.18 1.90 -0.48
CA THR A 15 -10.13 1.04 -1.04
C THR A 15 -8.80 1.77 -1.02
N TYR A 16 -7.69 1.06 -0.86
CA TYR A 16 -6.37 1.69 -0.96
C TYR A 16 -6.13 2.35 -2.33
N GLY A 17 -6.68 1.77 -3.40
CA GLY A 17 -6.64 2.35 -4.72
C GLY A 17 -7.28 3.74 -4.81
N GLU A 18 -8.51 3.87 -4.32
CA GLU A 18 -9.21 5.15 -4.18
C GLU A 18 -8.38 6.14 -3.36
N ARG A 19 -7.89 5.71 -2.18
CA ARG A 19 -7.08 6.57 -1.32
C ARG A 19 -5.74 7.00 -1.95
N LEU A 20 -5.21 6.27 -2.92
CA LEU A 20 -3.95 6.62 -3.60
C LEU A 20 -4.16 7.38 -4.92
N ARG A 21 -5.22 7.05 -5.68
CA ARG A 21 -5.43 7.51 -7.06
C ARG A 21 -6.58 8.51 -7.21
N ALA A 22 -7.46 8.60 -6.21
CA ALA A 22 -8.61 9.50 -6.18
C ALA A 22 -8.77 10.14 -4.78
N TRP A 23 -7.64 10.52 -4.15
CA TRP A 23 -7.62 11.08 -2.81
C TRP A 23 -8.34 12.43 -2.78
N ALA A 24 -9.36 12.60 -1.95
CA ALA A 24 -10.13 13.83 -1.89
C ALA A 24 -10.60 14.14 -0.47
N ILE A 25 -10.52 15.41 -0.09
CA ILE A 25 -11.31 15.92 1.04
C ILE A 25 -12.74 16.18 0.52
N PRO A 26 -13.80 15.91 1.29
CA PRO A 26 -15.17 16.23 0.87
C PRO A 26 -15.30 17.67 0.36
N GLY A 27 -15.89 17.84 -0.82
CA GLY A 27 -16.04 19.15 -1.48
C GLY A 27 -14.82 19.64 -2.26
N THR A 28 -13.74 18.85 -2.37
CA THR A 28 -12.54 19.20 -3.15
C THR A 28 -12.34 18.27 -4.36
N PRO A 29 -11.65 18.73 -5.43
CA PRO A 29 -11.26 17.84 -6.52
C PRO A 29 -10.35 16.71 -6.05
N ALA A 30 -10.52 15.53 -6.64
CA ALA A 30 -9.68 14.37 -6.35
C ALA A 30 -8.24 14.55 -6.87
N LEU A 31 -7.30 13.97 -6.13
CA LEU A 31 -5.87 13.98 -6.40
C LEU A 31 -5.34 12.56 -6.62
N ASP A 32 -4.62 12.37 -7.71
CA ASP A 32 -3.86 11.14 -7.96
C ASP A 32 -2.44 11.29 -7.38
N GLN A 33 -2.27 10.80 -6.16
CA GLN A 33 -1.00 10.92 -5.42
C GLN A 33 0.12 10.10 -6.07
N ILE A 34 -0.21 9.00 -6.74
CA ILE A 34 0.77 8.17 -7.45
C ILE A 34 1.29 8.91 -8.68
N GLN A 35 0.43 9.58 -9.44
CA GLN A 35 0.88 10.42 -10.55
C GLN A 35 1.73 11.60 -10.07
N GLN A 36 1.37 12.21 -8.94
CA GLN A 36 2.21 13.24 -8.33
C GLN A 36 3.57 12.71 -7.90
N ALA A 37 3.65 11.51 -7.31
CA ALA A 37 4.91 10.87 -6.96
C ALA A 37 5.77 10.59 -8.21
N ILE A 38 5.18 10.05 -9.28
CA ILE A 38 5.85 9.83 -10.57
C ILE A 38 6.40 11.16 -11.12
N ALA A 39 5.58 12.21 -11.15
CA ALA A 39 5.99 13.52 -11.65
C ALA A 39 7.17 14.10 -10.84
N ARG A 40 7.13 13.97 -9.51
CA ARG A 40 8.21 14.42 -8.62
C ARG A 40 9.51 13.63 -8.85
N LEU A 41 9.42 12.31 -9.02
CA LEU A 41 10.57 11.44 -9.28
C LEU A 41 11.21 11.74 -10.64
N ARG A 42 10.39 11.98 -11.68
CA ARG A 42 10.88 12.38 -13.01
C ARG A 42 11.54 13.76 -12.99
N ALA A 43 10.98 14.71 -12.24
CA ALA A 43 11.54 16.04 -12.10
C ALA A 43 12.85 16.05 -11.29
N SER A 44 12.98 15.17 -10.28
CA SER A 44 14.21 15.00 -9.51
C SER A 44 14.31 13.60 -8.92
N SER A 45 15.26 12.81 -9.40
CA SER A 45 15.54 11.45 -8.90
C SER A 45 15.93 11.43 -7.41
N SER A 46 16.53 12.52 -6.91
CA SER A 46 16.91 12.67 -5.51
C SER A 46 15.78 13.12 -4.59
N THR A 47 14.58 13.37 -5.12
CA THR A 47 13.46 13.92 -4.36
C THR A 47 13.20 13.13 -3.08
N ARG A 48 12.96 13.86 -2.00
CA ARG A 48 12.56 13.30 -0.70
C ARG A 48 11.05 13.39 -0.49
N ARG A 49 10.30 13.89 -1.49
CA ARG A 49 8.90 14.30 -1.36
C ARG A 49 7.94 13.48 -2.25
N ALA A 50 8.34 12.33 -2.74
CA ALA A 50 7.47 11.42 -3.49
C ALA A 50 6.74 10.49 -2.51
N THR A 51 5.71 11.03 -1.86
CA THR A 51 5.02 10.39 -0.73
C THR A 51 3.52 10.51 -0.95
N ALA A 52 2.79 9.43 -0.69
CA ALA A 52 1.34 9.39 -0.67
C ALA A 52 0.84 9.01 0.74
N VAL A 53 -0.36 9.47 1.07
CA VAL A 53 -1.02 9.18 2.35
C VAL A 53 -2.45 8.72 2.13
N THR A 54 -2.89 7.68 2.82
CA THR A 54 -4.25 7.11 2.64
C THR A 54 -5.27 7.68 3.62
N TRP A 55 -4.80 8.14 4.78
CA TRP A 55 -5.64 8.71 5.83
C TRP A 55 -6.17 10.08 5.41
N ILE A 56 -7.47 10.27 5.54
CA ILE A 56 -8.19 11.51 5.27
C ILE A 56 -8.86 11.90 6.57
N VAL A 57 -8.22 12.80 7.33
CA VAL A 57 -8.69 13.23 8.66
C VAL A 57 -10.19 13.53 8.74
N PRO A 58 -10.79 14.36 7.85
CA PRO A 58 -12.21 14.68 7.93
C PRO A 58 -13.15 13.50 7.59
N VAL A 59 -12.65 12.43 6.96
CA VAL A 59 -13.43 11.24 6.61
C VAL A 59 -13.25 10.14 7.66
N ASP A 60 -12.03 9.92 8.11
CA ASP A 60 -11.66 8.74 8.89
C ASP A 60 -11.81 8.95 10.40
N SER A 61 -11.84 10.19 10.90
CA SER A 61 -11.89 10.45 12.36
C SER A 61 -13.17 9.98 13.05
N ASN A 62 -14.23 9.70 12.29
CA ASN A 62 -15.53 9.25 12.81
C ASN A 62 -15.97 7.89 12.25
N LYS A 63 -15.03 7.12 11.67
CA LYS A 63 -15.30 5.79 11.11
C LYS A 63 -14.66 4.71 11.97
N GLU A 64 -15.32 3.55 12.04
CA GLU A 64 -14.75 2.35 12.65
C GLU A 64 -13.69 1.71 11.73
N GLU A 65 -14.03 1.57 10.44
CA GLU A 65 -13.15 1.02 9.42
C GLU A 65 -12.38 2.12 8.69
N VAL A 66 -11.06 2.13 8.88
CA VAL A 66 -10.16 3.17 8.36
C VAL A 66 -8.86 2.56 7.81
N PRO A 67 -8.12 3.24 6.92
CA PRO A 67 -6.92 2.68 6.29
C PRO A 67 -5.90 2.14 7.30
N CYS A 68 -5.46 0.89 7.10
CA CYS A 68 -4.38 0.30 7.90
C CYS A 68 -2.99 0.70 7.38
N MET A 69 -2.80 0.68 6.06
CA MET A 69 -1.68 1.30 5.35
C MET A 69 -1.87 2.80 5.37
N ILE A 70 -0.90 3.58 5.86
CA ILE A 70 -1.02 5.03 6.08
C ILE A 70 -0.11 5.85 5.16
N VAL A 71 1.15 5.46 5.01
CA VAL A 71 2.16 6.18 4.21
C VAL A 71 2.77 5.25 3.18
N ASP A 72 2.88 5.73 1.95
CA ASP A 72 3.63 5.11 0.86
C ASP A 72 4.69 6.10 0.36
N ASP A 73 5.96 5.84 0.68
CA ASP A 73 7.08 6.71 0.36
C ASP A 73 8.03 6.08 -0.66
N PHE A 74 8.24 6.78 -1.78
CA PHE A 74 9.07 6.32 -2.88
C PHE A 74 10.43 7.02 -2.88
N LYS A 75 11.50 6.24 -3.10
CA LYS A 75 12.87 6.74 -3.20
C LYS A 75 13.62 6.06 -4.34
N LEU A 76 14.06 6.84 -5.32
CA LEU A 76 14.93 6.37 -6.41
C LEU A 76 16.40 6.51 -6.00
N ARG A 77 17.12 5.40 -5.90
CA ARG A 77 18.54 5.34 -5.54
C ARG A 77 19.24 4.33 -6.43
N ASP A 78 20.37 4.72 -7.01
CA ASP A 78 21.21 3.84 -7.85
C ASP A 78 20.42 3.10 -8.94
N GLY A 79 19.53 3.83 -9.63
CA GLY A 79 18.68 3.29 -10.70
C GLY A 79 17.54 2.38 -10.22
N ARG A 80 17.36 2.20 -8.91
CA ARG A 80 16.31 1.36 -8.31
C ARG A 80 15.30 2.17 -7.51
N LEU A 81 14.03 1.93 -7.76
CA LEU A 81 12.94 2.54 -7.00
C LEU A 81 12.62 1.68 -5.78
N ASN A 82 12.76 2.25 -4.58
CA ASN A 82 12.39 1.61 -3.33
C ASN A 82 11.08 2.21 -2.82
N LEU A 83 10.27 1.38 -2.15
CA LEU A 83 9.01 1.75 -1.54
C LEU A 83 9.03 1.44 -0.05
N SER A 84 8.83 2.45 0.78
CA SER A 84 8.69 2.32 2.23
C SER A 84 7.25 2.57 2.64
N ILE A 85 6.67 1.66 3.42
CA ILE A 85 5.28 1.72 3.85
C ILE A 85 5.18 1.74 5.37
N PHE A 86 4.30 2.58 5.90
CA PHE A 86 3.91 2.53 7.30
C PHE A 86 2.48 2.02 7.46
N PHE A 87 2.31 0.99 8.28
CA PHE A 87 1.04 0.43 8.71
C PHE A 87 0.77 0.78 10.17
N ARG A 88 -0.39 1.40 10.47
CA ARG A 88 -0.82 1.60 11.87
C ARG A 88 -1.30 0.31 12.54
N SER A 89 -1.81 -0.61 11.74
CA SER A 89 -2.42 -1.88 12.14
C SER A 89 -2.17 -2.86 11.00
N HIS A 90 -1.68 -4.05 11.30
CA HIS A 90 -1.21 -4.97 10.29
C HIS A 90 -1.56 -6.41 10.66
N ASP A 91 -2.62 -6.92 10.03
CA ASP A 91 -2.96 -8.34 10.04
C ASP A 91 -1.97 -9.10 9.15
N PHE A 92 -1.07 -9.84 9.79
CA PHE A 92 0.00 -10.58 9.14
C PHE A 92 -0.45 -11.90 8.52
N ALA A 93 -1.57 -12.46 8.97
CA ALA A 93 -2.06 -13.76 8.50
C ALA A 93 -3.02 -13.60 7.31
N GLY A 94 -4.10 -12.84 7.50
CA GLY A 94 -5.17 -12.73 6.52
C GLY A 94 -4.87 -11.74 5.39
N ALA A 95 -4.40 -10.54 5.73
CA ALA A 95 -4.29 -9.44 4.78
C ALA A 95 -2.89 -9.23 4.17
N TYR A 96 -1.82 -9.44 4.95
CA TYR A 96 -0.47 -9.04 4.54
C TYR A 96 0.01 -9.65 3.22
N PRO A 97 -0.15 -10.96 2.94
CA PRO A 97 0.34 -11.54 1.68
C PRO A 97 -0.28 -10.88 0.45
N ALA A 98 -1.59 -10.62 0.48
CA ALA A 98 -2.30 -9.95 -0.61
C ALA A 98 -1.88 -8.47 -0.74
N ASN A 99 -1.70 -7.78 0.38
CA ASN A 99 -1.21 -6.40 0.42
C ASN A 99 0.20 -6.30 -0.19
N LEU A 100 1.11 -7.20 0.19
CA LEU A 100 2.48 -7.23 -0.33
C LEU A 100 2.51 -7.46 -1.84
N TYR A 101 1.66 -8.36 -2.35
CA TYR A 101 1.53 -8.54 -3.80
C TYR A 101 1.01 -7.27 -4.49
N GLY A 102 0.02 -6.60 -3.90
CA GLY A 102 -0.47 -5.30 -4.38
C GLY A 102 0.66 -4.26 -4.45
N LEU A 103 1.44 -4.14 -3.37
CA LEU A 103 2.57 -3.21 -3.26
C LEU A 103 3.68 -3.53 -4.26
N ALA A 104 3.98 -4.80 -4.51
CA ALA A 104 4.92 -5.21 -5.54
C ALA A 104 4.48 -4.75 -6.94
N ARG A 105 3.19 -4.86 -7.26
CA ARG A 105 2.64 -4.37 -8.52
C ARG A 105 2.66 -2.84 -8.61
N LEU A 106 2.40 -2.15 -7.51
CA LEU A 106 2.52 -0.69 -7.45
C LEU A 106 3.96 -0.24 -7.65
N LEU A 107 4.93 -0.89 -6.99
CA LEU A 107 6.35 -0.61 -7.15
C LEU A 107 6.80 -0.79 -8.60
N GLN A 108 6.43 -1.92 -9.23
CA GLN A 108 6.71 -2.18 -10.64
C GLN A 108 6.13 -1.10 -11.55
N TYR A 109 4.88 -0.69 -11.31
CA TYR A 109 4.21 0.35 -12.08
C TYR A 109 4.95 1.69 -12.01
N VAL A 110 5.26 2.16 -10.79
CA VAL A 110 5.94 3.44 -10.60
C VAL A 110 7.38 3.39 -11.11
N ALA A 111 8.10 2.28 -10.88
CA ALA A 111 9.47 2.09 -11.37
C ALA A 111 9.52 2.17 -12.90
N GLY A 112 8.65 1.43 -13.60
CA GLY A 112 8.55 1.48 -15.05
C GLY A 112 8.18 2.88 -15.56
N ALA A 113 7.28 3.59 -14.88
CA ALA A 113 6.92 4.95 -15.25
C ALA A 113 8.09 5.94 -15.12
N VAL A 114 9.07 5.71 -14.26
CA VAL A 114 10.24 6.59 -14.08
C VAL A 114 11.51 6.06 -14.74
N GLY A 115 11.42 4.97 -15.51
CA GLY A 115 12.58 4.34 -16.18
C GLY A 115 13.59 3.72 -15.21
N ALA A 116 13.11 3.23 -14.06
CA ALA A 116 13.93 2.59 -13.03
C ALA A 116 13.58 1.11 -12.87
N GLU A 117 14.50 0.35 -12.29
CA GLU A 117 14.24 -1.03 -11.87
C GLU A 117 13.51 -1.05 -10.51
N PRO A 118 12.63 -2.03 -10.26
CA PRO A 118 12.11 -2.26 -8.91
C PRO A 118 13.25 -2.55 -7.92
N GLY A 119 13.22 -1.87 -6.78
CA GLY A 119 14.10 -2.08 -5.64
C GLY A 119 13.38 -2.83 -4.53
N SER A 120 13.62 -2.41 -3.29
CA SER A 120 13.04 -3.04 -2.10
C SER A 120 11.67 -2.49 -1.72
N ILE A 121 10.89 -3.33 -1.05
CA ILE A 121 9.71 -2.94 -0.28
C ILE A 121 10.07 -3.08 1.20
N SER A 122 9.94 -2.00 1.97
CA SER A 122 10.14 -2.00 3.41
C SER A 122 8.83 -1.65 4.11
N THR A 123 8.39 -2.47 5.06
CA THR A 123 7.18 -2.21 5.85
C THR A 123 7.54 -1.95 7.31
N THR A 124 7.00 -0.88 7.87
CA THR A 124 7.03 -0.60 9.31
C THR A 124 5.61 -0.74 9.85
N SER A 125 5.43 -1.53 10.91
CA SER A 125 4.12 -1.81 11.49
C SER A 125 4.08 -1.34 12.94
N ALA A 126 3.12 -0.48 13.29
CA ALA A 126 2.93 -0.06 14.68
C ALA A 126 2.26 -1.15 15.53
N SER A 127 1.31 -1.88 14.95
CA SER A 127 0.68 -3.06 15.56
C SER A 127 0.65 -4.20 14.54
N ALA A 128 1.60 -5.12 14.64
CA ALA A 128 1.63 -6.36 13.89
C ALA A 128 0.94 -7.46 14.70
N HIS A 129 -0.07 -8.11 14.13
CA HIS A 129 -0.86 -9.11 14.85
C HIS A 129 -1.38 -10.21 13.92
N ILE A 130 -1.83 -11.29 14.56
CA ILE A 130 -2.52 -12.43 13.96
C ILE A 130 -3.77 -12.64 14.82
N TYR A 131 -4.95 -12.74 14.20
CA TYR A 131 -6.18 -13.01 14.93
C TYR A 131 -6.21 -14.46 15.43
N GLU A 132 -6.84 -14.69 16.58
CA GLU A 132 -6.92 -16.01 17.21
C GLU A 132 -7.51 -17.08 16.27
N HIS A 133 -8.52 -16.71 15.47
CA HIS A 133 -9.13 -17.62 14.51
C HIS A 133 -8.19 -18.05 13.37
N ASP A 134 -7.06 -17.36 13.16
CA ASP A 134 -6.06 -17.70 12.14
C ASP A 134 -4.92 -18.58 12.68
N TRP A 135 -4.85 -18.83 14.00
CA TRP A 135 -3.71 -19.51 14.61
C TRP A 135 -3.47 -20.91 14.05
N ASP A 136 -4.53 -21.72 13.91
CA ASP A 136 -4.44 -23.07 13.34
C ASP A 136 -3.92 -23.05 11.90
N TRP A 137 -4.32 -22.06 11.12
CA TRP A 137 -3.87 -21.91 9.73
C TRP A 137 -2.39 -21.51 9.68
N VAL A 138 -1.99 -20.54 10.50
CA VAL A 138 -0.58 -20.11 10.61
C VAL A 138 0.30 -21.26 11.08
N GLU A 139 -0.13 -22.02 12.08
CA GLU A 139 0.63 -23.17 12.58
C GLU A 139 0.85 -24.21 11.48
N ARG A 140 -0.20 -24.57 10.72
CA ARG A 140 -0.05 -25.49 9.57
C ARG A 140 0.90 -24.94 8.53
N MET A 141 0.85 -23.64 8.23
CA MET A 141 1.76 -22.99 7.29
C MET A 141 3.22 -23.08 7.77
N LEU A 142 3.49 -22.77 9.04
CA LEU A 142 4.83 -22.82 9.63
C LEU A 142 5.41 -24.24 9.66
N LEU A 143 4.56 -25.24 9.88
CA LEU A 143 4.96 -26.66 9.88
C LEU A 143 5.04 -27.26 8.47
N GLY A 144 4.76 -26.49 7.41
CA GLY A 144 4.78 -26.98 6.03
C GLY A 144 3.66 -27.99 5.71
N LYS A 145 2.61 -28.06 6.53
CA LYS A 145 1.49 -29.02 6.40
C LYS A 145 0.36 -28.53 5.49
N GLY A 146 0.57 -27.43 4.77
CA GLY A 146 -0.47 -26.73 4.01
C GLY A 146 -0.72 -27.20 2.57
N ALA A 147 0.04 -28.16 2.04
CA ALA A 147 -0.03 -28.53 0.62
C ALA A 147 -0.86 -29.78 0.29
N GLU A 148 -1.40 -30.51 1.28
CA GLU A 148 -2.06 -31.81 1.02
C GLU A 148 -3.58 -31.77 0.81
N GLN A 149 -4.25 -30.62 0.95
CA GLN A 149 -5.70 -30.55 0.70
C GLN A 149 -6.11 -29.19 0.12
N ILE A 150 -5.96 -29.04 -1.19
CA ILE A 150 -6.78 -28.16 -2.04
C ILE A 150 -7.13 -28.93 -3.31
#